data_AF-A0A4W6EIF5-F1
#
_entry.id   AF-A0A4W6EIF5-F1
#
_cell.length_a   1.000
_cell.length_b   1.000
_cell.length_c   1.000
_cell.angle_alpha   90.00
_cell.angle_beta   90.00
_cell.angle_gamma   90.00
#
_symmetry.space_group_name_H-M   'P 1'
#
loop_
_entity.id
_entity.type
_entity.pdbx_description
1 polymer ?
#
loop_
_entity_poly.entity_id
_entity_poly.type
_entity_poly.pdbx_seq_one_letter_code
_entity_poly.pdbx_strand_id
1 'polypeptide(L)'
;MLKSVVRAVGAAVRISSATTSTARALPLSCPTLCSPSSATARPFTRSLWMLNSSGASSGYRPKLFSSKVLYPSVSCGCGGLHTEGDKAFGDFLWDEIKEEKKIQKNKTLPKMSGGWELEMNGTEAKLSRTVSGEKISVTFNINNSIPPNFEEEVDQGQQKAAEAEEPEIVSTPNFVVEVTKQAAKHSLVFDCHFPEDEMGHGDGEDESDIFAIREVSFQPDGDVEWKETSYTLNTDSLDWALYDHLMDFLADRGIDNTFADELMELSTAIEHQEYIKFLEDLQNFVKCN
;
A
#
# COMPACT_ATOMS: atom_id res chain seq x y z
N MET A 1 -39.18 -52.28 47.13
CA MET A 1 -40.58 -51.88 47.39
C MET A 1 -40.58 -50.35 47.50
N LEU A 2 -41.17 -49.62 46.55
CA LEU A 2 -42.52 -49.00 46.64
C LEU A 2 -42.63 -48.05 47.85
N LYS A 3 -42.95 -46.74 47.76
CA LYS A 3 -43.73 -45.93 46.78
C LYS A 3 -43.13 -44.49 46.78
N SER A 4 -43.00 -43.69 45.72
CA SER A 4 -43.96 -43.13 44.73
C SER A 4 -45.14 -42.32 45.32
N VAL A 5 -45.12 -40.99 45.12
CA VAL A 5 -46.30 -40.11 44.96
C VAL A 5 -45.96 -39.00 43.94
N VAL A 6 -46.90 -38.72 43.04
CA VAL A 6 -46.84 -37.67 41.99
C VAL A 6 -48.07 -36.76 42.11
N ARG A 7 -47.90 -35.45 41.87
CA ARG A 7 -48.94 -34.46 41.47
C ARG A 7 -48.21 -33.17 41.05
N ALA A 8 -48.28 -32.59 39.85
CA ALA A 8 -49.18 -32.62 38.69
C ALA A 8 -50.33 -31.58 38.66
N VAL A 9 -50.34 -30.82 37.55
CA VAL A 9 -51.41 -30.01 36.93
C VAL A 9 -51.66 -28.58 37.47
N GLY A 10 -51.64 -27.61 36.55
CA GLY A 10 -52.08 -26.22 36.76
C GLY A 10 -51.87 -25.33 35.52
N ALA A 11 -52.65 -25.54 34.45
CA ALA A 11 -52.56 -24.73 33.21
C ALA A 11 -53.52 -23.52 33.22
N ALA A 12 -53.15 -22.43 32.56
CA ALA A 12 -54.07 -21.34 32.19
C ALA A 12 -53.64 -20.65 30.88
N VAL A 13 -54.58 -20.45 29.95
CA VAL A 13 -54.38 -19.88 28.60
C VAL A 13 -55.40 -18.75 28.34
N ARG A 14 -54.94 -17.62 27.77
CA ARG A 14 -55.63 -16.47 27.14
C ARG A 14 -54.58 -15.69 26.29
N ILE A 15 -54.75 -15.17 25.06
CA ILE A 15 -55.86 -14.97 24.10
C ILE A 15 -57.01 -14.06 24.61
N SER A 16 -57.38 -12.92 23.99
CA SER A 16 -57.12 -12.34 22.65
C SER A 16 -56.60 -10.86 22.77
N SER A 17 -56.49 -9.96 21.76
CA SER A 17 -56.95 -9.93 20.34
C SER A 17 -56.18 -8.88 19.48
N ALA A 18 -56.48 -8.88 18.17
CA ALA A 18 -56.16 -7.93 17.09
C ALA A 18 -56.79 -6.50 17.28
N THR A 19 -56.56 -5.44 16.47
CA THR A 19 -56.53 -5.33 14.98
C THR A 19 -55.89 -4.03 14.41
N THR A 20 -55.43 -4.13 13.14
CA THR A 20 -55.48 -3.13 12.01
C THR A 20 -54.72 -1.78 12.02
N SER A 21 -53.70 -1.73 11.14
CA SER A 21 -53.47 -0.80 10.00
C SER A 21 -53.94 0.67 9.99
N THR A 22 -53.02 1.58 9.64
CA THR A 22 -53.04 2.48 8.44
C THR A 22 -51.75 3.33 8.48
N ALA A 23 -50.84 3.29 7.50
CA ALA A 23 -50.84 3.87 6.15
C ALA A 23 -49.77 4.98 6.05
N ARG A 24 -48.72 4.75 5.24
CA ARG A 24 -47.72 5.77 4.88
C ARG A 24 -48.33 6.76 3.88
N ALA A 25 -47.94 8.03 3.96
CA ALA A 25 -48.14 9.01 2.90
C ALA A 25 -46.78 9.43 2.31
N LEU A 26 -46.70 9.50 0.99
CA LEU A 26 -45.56 10.03 0.23
C LEU A 26 -45.69 11.55 0.07
N PRO A 27 -44.65 12.21 -0.45
CA PRO A 27 -44.86 12.74 -1.81
C PRO A 27 -43.81 12.28 -2.82
N LEU A 28 -44.27 12.00 -4.04
CA LEU A 28 -43.42 11.87 -5.22
C LEU A 28 -42.85 13.25 -5.59
N SER A 29 -41.58 13.27 -6.04
CA SER A 29 -41.10 14.16 -7.10
C SER A 29 -39.82 13.59 -7.70
N CYS A 30 -39.93 12.94 -8.86
CA CYS A 30 -38.76 12.73 -9.73
C CYS A 30 -38.42 14.07 -10.42
N PRO A 31 -37.14 14.29 -10.75
CA PRO A 31 -36.77 14.08 -12.14
C PRO A 31 -35.51 13.22 -12.32
N THR A 32 -35.42 12.63 -13.51
CA THR A 32 -34.26 11.94 -14.06
C THR A 32 -33.04 12.86 -14.20
N LEU A 33 -31.83 12.39 -13.88
CA LEU A 33 -30.67 12.32 -14.80
C LEU A 33 -29.37 11.88 -14.08
N CYS A 34 -28.62 11.04 -14.80
CA CYS A 34 -27.19 10.64 -14.72
C CYS A 34 -26.30 11.01 -13.51
N SER A 35 -25.52 10.01 -13.07
CA SER A 35 -24.39 10.14 -12.15
C SER A 35 -23.31 11.11 -12.62
N PRO A 36 -22.64 11.82 -11.69
CA PRO A 36 -21.28 12.32 -11.87
C PRO A 36 -20.28 11.48 -11.06
N SER A 37 -19.30 10.89 -11.73
CA SER A 37 -18.12 10.33 -11.07
C SER A 37 -17.30 11.44 -10.41
N SER A 38 -16.81 11.21 -9.19
CA SER A 38 -15.92 12.13 -8.49
C SER A 38 -14.50 12.12 -9.09
N ALA A 39 -14.34 12.73 -10.27
CA ALA A 39 -13.04 12.97 -10.89
C ALA A 39 -12.61 14.42 -10.65
N THR A 40 -11.51 14.62 -9.93
CA THR A 40 -10.99 15.92 -9.48
C THR A 40 -10.29 16.72 -10.60
N ALA A 41 -10.99 16.98 -11.70
CA ALA A 41 -10.49 17.80 -12.79
C ALA A 41 -10.50 19.30 -12.38
N ARG A 42 -9.32 19.93 -12.32
CA ARG A 42 -9.16 21.38 -12.09
C ARG A 42 -9.11 22.16 -13.42
N PRO A 43 -10.09 23.01 -13.77
CA PRO A 43 -9.99 23.89 -14.94
C PRO A 43 -9.56 25.30 -14.52
N PHE A 44 -8.27 25.61 -14.61
CA PHE A 44 -7.76 26.99 -14.53
C PHE A 44 -7.43 27.52 -15.93
N THR A 45 -8.44 28.05 -16.64
CA THR A 45 -8.23 28.95 -17.79
C THR A 45 -9.16 30.15 -17.69
N ARG A 46 -8.62 31.29 -17.21
CA ARG A 46 -9.33 32.57 -17.26
C ARG A 46 -9.04 33.31 -18.57
N SER A 47 -10.12 33.78 -19.17
CA SER A 47 -10.27 35.02 -19.95
C SER A 47 -9.62 35.18 -21.34
N LEU A 48 -10.54 35.32 -22.31
CA LEU A 48 -10.64 36.44 -23.26
C LEU A 48 -9.47 36.72 -24.23
N TRP A 49 -9.69 36.41 -25.51
CA TRP A 49 -9.64 37.39 -26.61
C TRP A 49 -10.47 36.88 -27.81
N MET A 50 -11.73 37.33 -27.90
CA MET A 50 -12.59 37.15 -29.07
C MET A 50 -12.75 38.52 -29.73
N LEU A 51 -12.03 38.78 -30.82
CA LEU A 51 -12.27 39.84 -31.81
C LEU A 51 -11.22 39.72 -32.93
N ASN A 52 -11.61 39.23 -34.11
CA ASN A 52 -11.90 40.14 -35.23
C ASN A 52 -12.52 39.38 -36.41
N SER A 53 -13.61 39.92 -36.95
CA SER A 53 -14.24 39.46 -38.19
C SER A 53 -13.46 39.98 -39.41
N SER A 54 -12.80 39.10 -40.15
CA SER A 54 -12.18 39.47 -41.42
C SER A 54 -13.21 39.55 -42.55
N GLY A 55 -13.77 40.74 -42.74
CA GLY A 55 -14.42 41.14 -43.99
C GLY A 55 -13.44 41.20 -45.16
N ALA A 56 -14.00 41.29 -46.36
CA ALA A 56 -13.35 41.04 -47.65
C ALA A 56 -12.07 41.84 -47.99
N SER A 57 -11.22 41.13 -48.75
CA SER A 57 -10.46 41.55 -49.95
C SER A 57 -9.28 42.53 -49.91
N SER A 58 -8.31 42.17 -50.78
CA SER A 58 -7.31 43.01 -51.46
C SER A 58 -6.02 43.40 -50.72
N GLY A 59 -4.90 43.20 -51.43
CA GLY A 59 -3.68 43.99 -51.28
C GLY A 59 -2.55 43.38 -50.44
N TYR A 60 -1.42 43.13 -51.11
CA TYR A 60 -0.06 43.05 -50.54
C TYR A 60 0.16 42.25 -49.24
N ARG A 61 0.71 41.04 -49.37
CA ARG A 61 1.44 40.38 -48.26
C ARG A 61 2.94 40.72 -48.34
N PRO A 62 3.51 41.47 -47.37
CA PRO A 62 4.96 41.50 -47.19
C PRO A 62 5.45 40.16 -46.62
N LYS A 63 6.64 39.72 -47.04
CA LYS A 63 7.33 38.56 -46.44
C LYS A 63 7.81 38.92 -45.04
N LEU A 64 7.03 38.61 -44.01
CA LEU A 64 7.42 38.77 -42.62
C LEU A 64 7.09 37.52 -41.81
N PHE A 65 8.08 37.06 -41.04
CA PHE A 65 8.01 35.98 -40.05
C PHE A 65 7.63 34.59 -40.57
N SER A 66 8.41 34.07 -41.53
CA SER A 66 8.78 32.65 -41.43
C SER A 66 9.74 32.52 -40.24
N SER A 67 9.17 32.42 -39.04
CA SER A 67 9.89 31.89 -37.90
C SER A 67 10.20 30.43 -38.23
N LYS A 68 11.41 30.19 -38.76
CA LYS A 68 12.04 28.89 -38.58
C LYS A 68 12.21 28.76 -37.07
N VAL A 69 11.28 28.06 -36.43
CA VAL A 69 11.55 27.43 -35.14
C VAL A 69 12.68 26.46 -35.43
N LEU A 70 13.91 26.92 -35.19
CA LEU A 70 15.08 26.08 -35.05
C LEU A 70 14.86 25.30 -33.76
N TYR A 71 13.99 24.29 -33.82
CA TYR A 71 14.16 23.14 -32.98
C TYR A 71 15.61 22.70 -33.16
N PRO A 72 16.40 22.52 -32.09
CA PRO A 72 17.66 21.82 -32.19
C PRO A 72 17.33 20.35 -32.44
N SER A 73 16.88 20.04 -33.66
CA SER A 73 16.64 18.67 -34.10
C SER A 73 18.00 18.04 -34.38
N VAL A 74 18.72 17.73 -33.30
CA VAL A 74 19.70 16.66 -33.28
C VAL A 74 18.87 15.39 -33.47
N SER A 75 18.51 15.13 -34.73
CA SER A 75 17.64 14.04 -35.12
C SER A 75 18.40 12.74 -34.94
N CYS A 76 18.43 12.23 -33.71
CA CYS A 76 18.80 10.86 -33.45
C CYS A 76 17.92 9.95 -34.33
N GLY A 77 18.53 8.92 -34.94
CA GLY A 77 17.89 8.12 -35.99
C GLY A 77 16.62 7.38 -35.55
N CYS A 78 16.38 7.31 -34.24
CA CYS A 78 15.21 6.74 -33.59
C CYS A 78 13.90 7.53 -33.75
N GLY A 79 13.94 8.78 -34.23
CA GLY A 79 12.73 9.59 -34.50
C GLY A 79 12.05 10.21 -33.27
N GLY A 80 12.64 10.07 -32.08
CA GLY A 80 12.23 10.75 -30.84
C GLY A 80 12.77 12.17 -30.71
N LEU A 81 12.24 12.94 -29.75
CA LEU A 81 12.81 14.22 -29.34
C LEU A 81 13.98 13.95 -28.38
N HIS A 82 15.19 14.35 -28.74
CA HIS A 82 16.33 14.39 -27.82
C HIS A 82 16.86 15.82 -27.70
N THR A 83 16.90 16.28 -26.47
CA THR A 83 17.45 17.55 -26.04
C THR A 83 18.84 17.33 -25.41
N GLU A 84 19.57 18.42 -25.19
CA GLU A 84 20.81 18.39 -24.40
C GLU A 84 20.56 17.95 -22.95
N GLY A 85 19.35 18.19 -22.43
CA GLY A 85 18.92 17.71 -21.11
C GLY A 85 18.82 16.19 -21.04
N ASP A 86 18.28 15.53 -22.06
CA ASP A 86 18.17 14.06 -22.10
C ASP A 86 19.55 13.39 -22.13
N LYS A 87 20.54 14.03 -22.78
CA LYS A 87 21.93 13.58 -22.72
C LYS A 87 22.50 13.72 -21.31
N ALA A 88 22.40 14.91 -20.71
CA ALA A 88 22.91 15.15 -19.36
C ALA A 88 22.24 14.23 -18.31
N PHE A 89 20.96 13.95 -18.47
CA PHE A 89 20.21 13.03 -17.62
C PHE A 89 20.62 11.57 -17.83
N GLY A 90 20.80 11.13 -19.08
CA GLY A 90 21.29 9.78 -19.39
C GLY A 90 22.74 9.52 -18.97
N ASP A 91 23.58 10.56 -18.94
CA ASP A 91 24.94 10.53 -18.38
C ASP A 91 24.87 10.46 -16.84
N PHE A 92 24.07 11.31 -16.17
CA PHE A 92 23.85 11.28 -14.72
C PHE A 92 23.34 9.91 -14.23
N LEU A 93 22.27 9.38 -14.84
CA LEU A 93 21.74 8.06 -14.49
C LEU A 93 22.77 6.94 -14.64
N TRP A 94 23.78 7.10 -15.50
CA TRP A 94 24.81 6.07 -15.68
C TRP A 94 25.81 6.03 -14.54
N ASP A 95 26.20 7.20 -14.02
CA ASP A 95 27.01 7.25 -12.81
C ASP A 95 26.17 6.84 -11.58
N GLU A 96 24.91 7.26 -11.46
CA GLU A 96 24.02 6.89 -10.35
C GLU A 96 23.85 5.37 -10.22
N ILE A 97 23.39 4.69 -11.27
CA ILE A 97 23.24 3.21 -11.31
C ILE A 97 24.56 2.50 -10.95
N LYS A 98 25.70 3.12 -11.27
CA LYS A 98 27.03 2.56 -11.04
C LYS A 98 27.51 2.76 -9.60
N GLU A 99 27.11 3.82 -8.91
CA GLU A 99 27.35 3.98 -7.47
C GLU A 99 26.39 3.10 -6.67
N GLU A 100 25.09 3.12 -6.97
CA GLU A 100 24.06 2.28 -6.31
C GLU A 100 24.42 0.79 -6.32
N LYS A 101 24.90 0.27 -7.46
CA LYS A 101 25.36 -1.13 -7.59
C LYS A 101 26.66 -1.46 -6.84
N LYS A 102 27.40 -0.48 -6.36
CA LYS A 102 28.53 -0.68 -5.43
C LYS A 102 28.05 -0.70 -3.98
N ILE A 103 27.11 0.20 -3.65
CA ILE A 103 26.55 0.39 -2.32
C ILE A 103 25.63 -0.78 -1.94
N GLN A 104 24.97 -1.41 -2.92
CA GLN A 104 24.09 -2.57 -2.75
C GLN A 104 24.73 -3.68 -1.89
N LYS A 105 24.45 -3.63 -0.58
CA LYS A 105 25.06 -4.47 0.46
C LYS A 105 24.87 -5.96 0.16
N ASN A 106 23.69 -6.31 -0.35
CA ASN A 106 23.24 -7.67 -0.60
C ASN A 106 22.94 -7.91 -2.09
N LYS A 107 23.83 -8.62 -2.80
CA LYS A 107 23.59 -9.08 -4.19
C LYS A 107 22.60 -10.25 -4.30
N THR A 108 22.26 -10.84 -3.16
CA THR A 108 21.27 -11.92 -3.02
C THR A 108 20.36 -11.51 -1.88
N LEU A 109 19.04 -11.58 -2.10
CA LEU A 109 18.05 -11.25 -1.08
C LEU A 109 18.34 -12.02 0.23
N PRO A 110 18.15 -11.40 1.41
CA PRO A 110 18.23 -12.09 2.68
C PRO A 110 17.16 -13.19 2.74
N LYS A 111 17.37 -14.16 3.62
CA LYS A 111 16.50 -15.34 3.73
C LYS A 111 15.78 -15.31 5.06
N MET A 112 14.46 -15.24 5.01
CA MET A 112 13.60 -15.44 6.17
C MET A 112 13.90 -16.80 6.83
N SER A 113 14.05 -16.82 8.15
CA SER A 113 14.14 -18.03 8.94
C SER A 113 12.76 -18.72 9.04
N GLY A 114 12.71 -19.92 9.60
CA GLY A 114 11.45 -20.70 9.67
C GLY A 114 10.99 -21.39 8.37
N GLY A 115 11.63 -21.11 7.23
CA GLY A 115 11.41 -21.84 5.97
C GLY A 115 10.25 -21.32 5.14
N TRP A 116 10.18 -20.00 4.95
CA TRP A 116 9.24 -19.36 4.01
C TRP A 116 9.70 -19.52 2.56
N GLU A 117 8.73 -19.69 1.66
CA GLU A 117 8.93 -19.59 0.21
C GLU A 117 8.54 -18.18 -0.24
N LEU A 118 9.49 -17.45 -0.85
CA LEU A 118 9.29 -16.09 -1.37
C LEU A 118 8.89 -16.14 -2.84
N GLU A 119 7.69 -15.64 -3.13
CA GLU A 119 7.20 -15.32 -4.47
C GLU A 119 7.21 -13.79 -4.66
N MET A 120 7.58 -13.29 -5.85
CA MET A 120 7.62 -11.86 -6.16
C MET A 120 6.90 -11.57 -7.47
N ASN A 121 6.07 -10.54 -7.48
CA ASN A 121 5.30 -10.06 -8.62
C ASN A 121 5.44 -8.54 -8.76
N GLY A 122 6.55 -8.11 -9.38
CA GLY A 122 6.93 -6.70 -9.42
C GLY A 122 7.25 -6.19 -8.01
N THR A 123 6.46 -5.25 -7.52
CA THR A 123 6.62 -4.60 -6.20
C THR A 123 5.87 -5.32 -5.07
N GLU A 124 5.05 -6.32 -5.40
CA GLU A 124 4.36 -7.17 -4.43
C GLU A 124 5.20 -8.42 -4.14
N ALA A 125 5.43 -8.68 -2.85
CA ALA A 125 6.15 -9.85 -2.37
C ALA A 125 5.24 -10.68 -1.46
N LYS A 126 5.26 -12.00 -1.66
CA LYS A 126 4.45 -12.97 -0.93
C LYS A 126 5.34 -14.05 -0.33
N LEU A 127 5.42 -14.07 0.99
CA LEU A 127 6.02 -15.15 1.76
C LEU A 127 4.93 -16.19 2.01
N SER A 128 5.20 -17.48 1.75
CA SER A 128 4.26 -18.56 2.04
C SER A 128 4.90 -19.71 2.82
N ARG A 129 4.13 -20.32 3.71
CA ARG A 129 4.56 -21.40 4.59
C ARG A 129 3.39 -22.31 4.91
N THR A 130 3.63 -23.62 5.03
CA THR A 130 2.61 -24.59 5.47
C THR A 130 3.07 -25.26 6.75
N VAL A 131 2.30 -25.10 7.84
CA VAL A 131 2.62 -25.64 9.17
C VAL A 131 1.42 -26.42 9.68
N SER A 132 1.62 -27.69 10.06
CA SER A 132 0.59 -28.53 10.72
C SER A 132 -0.77 -28.64 10.00
N GLY A 133 -0.83 -28.39 8.68
CA GLY A 133 -2.08 -28.38 7.90
C GLY A 133 -2.80 -27.03 7.87
N GLU A 134 -2.15 -25.96 8.32
CA GLU A 134 -2.51 -24.57 8.07
C GLU A 134 -1.56 -23.99 7.01
N LYS A 135 -2.10 -23.22 6.08
CA LYS A 135 -1.33 -22.39 5.14
C LYS A 135 -1.28 -20.98 5.73
N ILE A 136 -0.08 -20.44 5.82
CA ILE A 136 0.17 -19.06 6.21
C ILE A 136 0.78 -18.36 5.01
N SER A 137 0.24 -17.21 4.62
CA SER A 137 0.88 -16.31 3.67
C SER A 137 0.98 -14.90 4.24
N VAL A 138 2.12 -14.25 4.04
CA VAL A 138 2.33 -12.85 4.37
C VAL A 138 2.60 -12.11 3.07
N THR A 139 1.78 -11.10 2.76
CA THR A 139 1.88 -10.32 1.52
C THR A 139 2.18 -8.88 1.87
N PHE A 140 3.19 -8.28 1.24
CA PHE A 140 3.59 -6.89 1.44
C PHE A 140 3.93 -6.23 0.10
N ASN A 141 3.94 -4.89 0.08
CA ASN A 141 4.28 -4.11 -1.09
C ASN A 141 5.34 -3.07 -0.75
N ILE A 142 6.41 -3.01 -1.54
CA ILE A 142 7.53 -2.08 -1.30
C ILE A 142 7.23 -0.64 -1.70
N ASN A 143 6.16 -0.37 -2.48
CA ASN A 143 5.80 1.00 -2.84
C ASN A 143 5.42 1.80 -1.60
N ASN A 144 5.95 3.01 -1.46
CA ASN A 144 5.65 3.91 -0.33
C ASN A 144 5.94 3.29 1.06
N SER A 145 6.90 2.35 1.12
CA SER A 145 7.28 1.63 2.34
C SER A 145 8.37 2.30 3.16
N ILE A 146 9.05 3.30 2.61
CA ILE A 146 10.07 4.09 3.32
C ILE A 146 9.35 5.23 4.05
N PRO A 147 9.42 5.31 5.40
CA PRO A 147 8.83 6.41 6.13
C PRO A 147 9.57 7.71 5.81
N PRO A 148 8.88 8.88 5.80
CA PRO A 148 9.53 10.16 5.60
C PRO A 148 10.52 10.42 6.74
N ASN A 149 11.82 10.55 6.42
CA ASN A 149 12.84 10.76 7.42
C ASN A 149 12.66 12.13 8.12
N PHE A 150 12.09 12.12 9.33
CA PHE A 150 11.87 13.31 10.14
C PHE A 150 13.10 13.72 10.97
N GLU A 151 14.20 12.95 10.94
CA GLU A 151 15.38 13.20 11.78
C GLU A 151 16.38 14.24 11.22
N GLU A 152 16.15 14.80 10.03
CA GLU A 152 17.07 15.78 9.41
C GLU A 152 17.01 17.21 10.01
N GLU A 153 16.21 17.45 11.06
CA GLU A 153 16.11 18.74 11.77
C GLU A 153 16.69 18.75 13.21
N VAL A 154 17.76 17.99 13.51
CA VAL A 154 18.46 18.12 14.82
C VAL A 154 19.98 18.42 14.73
N ASP A 155 20.27 19.70 15.00
CA ASP A 155 21.51 20.30 15.52
C ASP A 155 22.77 20.46 14.63
N GLN A 156 23.04 21.73 14.29
CA GLN A 156 24.36 22.22 13.82
C GLN A 156 25.36 22.26 14.99
N GLY A 157 25.69 21.10 15.57
CA GLY A 157 26.17 21.02 16.95
C GLY A 157 27.51 20.37 17.26
N GLN A 158 28.06 19.50 16.40
CA GLN A 158 29.34 18.83 16.74
C GLN A 158 30.16 18.27 15.58
N GLN A 159 31.45 18.62 15.55
CA GLN A 159 32.44 17.97 14.69
C GLN A 159 32.77 16.57 15.21
N LYS A 160 32.33 15.55 14.50
CA LYS A 160 33.01 14.25 14.46
C LYS A 160 32.97 13.71 13.05
N ALA A 161 34.15 13.52 12.45
CA ALA A 161 34.29 12.70 11.26
C ALA A 161 34.12 11.23 11.67
N ALA A 162 32.89 10.75 11.68
CA ALA A 162 32.61 9.38 11.28
C ALA A 162 32.63 9.33 9.75
N GLU A 163 32.80 8.14 9.17
CA GLU A 163 32.62 7.94 7.74
C GLU A 163 31.20 8.34 7.34
N ALA A 164 31.03 8.84 6.12
CA ALA A 164 29.71 9.03 5.54
C ALA A 164 29.14 7.64 5.19
N GLU A 165 28.67 6.92 6.20
CA GLU A 165 27.58 5.97 6.00
C GLU A 165 26.39 6.81 5.51
N GLU A 166 26.00 6.56 4.27
CA GLU A 166 24.77 7.09 3.71
C GLU A 166 23.60 6.68 4.61
N PRO A 167 22.55 7.51 4.75
CA PRO A 167 21.43 7.20 5.63
C PRO A 167 20.89 5.81 5.28
N GLU A 168 20.83 4.92 6.26
CA GLU A 168 20.32 3.57 6.07
C GLU A 168 18.81 3.65 5.81
N ILE A 169 18.44 3.67 4.54
CA ILE A 169 17.06 3.68 4.08
C ILE A 169 16.44 2.35 4.49
N VAL A 170 15.65 2.35 5.56
CA VAL A 170 14.88 1.18 6.00
C VAL A 170 13.48 1.23 5.38
N SER A 171 13.08 0.11 4.78
CA SER A 171 11.74 -0.11 4.25
C SER A 171 10.89 -0.86 5.29
N THR A 172 9.84 -0.19 5.78
CA THR A 172 8.90 -0.71 6.79
C THR A 172 7.49 -0.83 6.19
N PRO A 173 7.26 -1.78 5.26
CA PRO A 173 5.97 -1.90 4.57
C PRO A 173 4.88 -2.42 5.50
N ASN A 174 3.64 -1.98 5.29
CA ASN A 174 2.49 -2.69 5.85
C ASN A 174 2.41 -4.09 5.24
N PHE A 175 2.08 -5.09 6.05
CA PHE A 175 2.02 -6.49 5.63
C PHE A 175 0.73 -7.16 6.08
N VAL A 176 0.15 -7.95 5.18
CA VAL A 176 -1.11 -8.66 5.40
C VAL A 176 -0.82 -10.14 5.62
N VAL A 177 -1.16 -10.63 6.82
CA VAL A 177 -1.08 -12.04 7.18
C VAL A 177 -2.41 -12.72 6.89
N GLU A 178 -2.38 -13.76 6.07
CA GLU A 178 -3.49 -14.66 5.81
C GLU A 178 -3.22 -16.03 6.43
N VAL A 179 -4.14 -16.53 7.28
CA VAL A 179 -4.09 -17.87 7.87
C VAL A 179 -5.29 -18.69 7.43
N THR A 180 -5.04 -19.71 6.61
CA THR A 180 -6.04 -20.64 6.08
C THR A 180 -5.88 -22.02 6.71
N LYS A 181 -6.95 -22.58 7.29
CA LYS A 181 -6.96 -23.95 7.82
C LYS A 181 -7.50 -24.93 6.78
N GLN A 182 -6.89 -26.11 6.63
CA GLN A 182 -7.23 -27.13 5.61
C GLN A 182 -8.72 -27.51 5.42
N ALA A 183 -9.58 -27.26 6.42
CA ALA A 183 -11.01 -27.56 6.37
C ALA A 183 -11.92 -26.32 6.44
N ALA A 184 -11.34 -25.11 6.49
CA ALA A 184 -12.08 -23.87 6.49
C ALA A 184 -12.45 -23.46 5.05
N LYS A 185 -13.49 -22.63 4.91
CA LYS A 185 -13.85 -21.93 3.66
C LYS A 185 -13.43 -20.46 3.66
N HIS A 186 -12.77 -20.07 4.74
CA HIS A 186 -12.44 -18.70 5.07
C HIS A 186 -11.04 -18.68 5.68
N SER A 187 -10.26 -17.70 5.27
CA SER A 187 -9.00 -17.34 5.91
C SER A 187 -9.26 -16.29 6.98
N LEU A 188 -8.50 -16.34 8.07
CA LEU A 188 -8.39 -15.24 9.01
C LEU A 188 -7.28 -14.31 8.53
N VAL A 189 -7.60 -13.03 8.34
CA VAL A 189 -6.68 -12.03 7.78
C VAL A 189 -6.39 -10.96 8.81
N PHE A 190 -5.11 -10.65 8.99
CA PHE A 190 -4.59 -9.60 9.86
C PHE A 190 -3.83 -8.59 8.99
N ASP A 191 -4.22 -7.32 9.08
CA ASP A 191 -3.52 -6.19 8.49
C ASP A 191 -2.56 -5.62 9.54
N CYS A 192 -1.26 -5.72 9.29
CA CYS A 192 -0.20 -5.40 10.25
C CYS A 192 0.64 -4.23 9.73
N HIS A 193 1.13 -3.41 10.65
CA HIS A 193 1.93 -2.23 10.36
C HIS A 193 3.05 -2.04 11.37
N PHE A 194 4.08 -1.31 10.97
CA PHE A 194 5.14 -0.84 11.86
C PHE A 194 4.69 0.52 12.44
N PRO A 195 4.56 0.68 13.77
CA PRO A 195 4.17 1.96 14.36
C PRO A 195 5.30 2.99 14.29
N GLU A 196 4.98 4.23 13.92
CA GLU A 196 5.97 5.32 13.79
C GLU A 196 6.46 5.87 15.15
N ASP A 197 5.63 5.79 16.20
CA ASP A 197 5.83 6.51 17.47
C ASP A 197 6.62 5.74 18.56
N GLU A 198 6.90 4.43 18.38
CA GLU A 198 7.47 3.59 19.47
C GLU A 198 8.94 3.16 19.28
N MET A 199 9.56 3.49 18.14
CA MET A 199 10.98 3.16 17.88
C MET A 199 11.97 3.97 18.76
N GLY A 200 11.48 4.85 19.65
CA GLY A 200 12.27 5.64 20.57
C GLY A 200 11.57 5.95 21.91
N HIS A 201 12.25 5.64 23.01
CA HIS A 201 11.92 6.00 24.41
C HIS A 201 10.85 5.19 25.17
N GLY A 202 11.04 3.87 25.27
CA GLY A 202 10.60 3.08 26.43
C GLY A 202 11.73 2.91 27.46
N ASP A 203 11.70 3.65 28.59
CA ASP A 203 12.61 3.44 29.74
C ASP A 203 12.04 2.37 30.69
N GLY A 204 11.77 1.18 30.13
CA GLY A 204 11.14 0.05 30.81
C GLY A 204 11.52 -1.27 30.14
N GLU A 205 11.78 -2.31 30.93
CA GLU A 205 12.24 -3.64 30.49
C GLU A 205 11.09 -4.52 29.95
N ASP A 206 10.12 -3.91 29.25
CA ASP A 206 9.03 -4.61 28.57
C ASP A 206 9.36 -4.70 27.07
N GLU A 207 9.33 -5.90 26.50
CA GLU A 207 9.61 -6.13 25.07
C GLU A 207 8.50 -5.50 24.21
N SER A 208 8.73 -4.28 23.72
CA SER A 208 7.82 -3.58 22.80
C SER A 208 7.69 -4.35 21.47
N ASP A 209 6.47 -4.63 21.04
CA ASP A 209 6.22 -5.29 19.77
C ASP A 209 6.68 -4.42 18.59
N ILE A 210 7.45 -5.01 17.67
CA ILE A 210 8.03 -4.30 16.52
C ILE A 210 6.95 -3.95 15.48
N PHE A 211 5.82 -4.67 15.50
CA PHE A 211 4.67 -4.44 14.63
C PHE A 211 3.37 -4.51 15.43
N ALA A 212 2.34 -3.80 14.96
CA ALA A 212 1.02 -3.82 15.54
C ALA A 212 -0.03 -4.29 14.52
N ILE A 213 -1.02 -5.04 14.99
CA ILE A 213 -2.20 -5.42 14.19
C ILE A 213 -3.14 -4.21 14.14
N ARG A 214 -3.50 -3.74 12.95
CA ARG A 214 -4.44 -2.61 12.73
C ARG A 214 -5.88 -3.08 12.49
N GLU A 215 -6.03 -4.12 11.68
CA GLU A 215 -7.35 -4.68 11.35
C GLU A 215 -7.34 -6.21 11.30
N VAL A 216 -8.45 -6.83 11.69
CA VAL A 216 -8.67 -8.29 11.58
C VAL A 216 -9.99 -8.56 10.87
N SER A 217 -10.00 -9.44 9.87
CA SER A 217 -11.21 -9.80 9.11
C SER A 217 -11.24 -11.28 8.71
N PHE A 218 -12.42 -11.78 8.36
CA PHE A 218 -12.57 -13.08 7.69
C PHE A 218 -12.82 -12.87 6.20
N GLN A 219 -11.95 -13.46 5.37
CA GLN A 219 -12.05 -13.44 3.92
C GLN A 219 -12.40 -14.83 3.38
N PRO A 220 -13.01 -14.97 2.19
CA PRO A 220 -13.12 -16.27 1.51
C PRO A 220 -11.72 -16.83 1.19
N ASP A 221 -11.56 -18.15 1.29
CA ASP A 221 -10.32 -18.83 0.90
C ASP A 221 -10.16 -18.91 -0.64
N GLY A 222 -8.92 -18.84 -1.11
CA GLY A 222 -8.49 -18.89 -2.52
C GLY A 222 -8.34 -17.52 -3.19
N ASP A 223 -8.02 -17.52 -4.49
CA ASP A 223 -7.85 -16.32 -5.32
C ASP A 223 -9.20 -15.64 -5.67
N VAL A 224 -10.05 -15.45 -4.66
CA VAL A 224 -11.34 -14.78 -4.75
C VAL A 224 -11.13 -13.30 -4.41
N GLU A 225 -11.74 -12.41 -5.20
CA GLU A 225 -11.66 -10.96 -5.00
C GLU A 225 -12.05 -10.55 -3.58
N TRP A 226 -11.27 -9.63 -2.99
CA TRP A 226 -11.41 -9.19 -1.60
C TRP A 226 -12.85 -8.75 -1.30
N LYS A 227 -13.41 -9.28 -0.21
CA LYS A 227 -14.80 -9.03 0.11
C LYS A 227 -14.93 -7.78 1.01
N GLU A 228 -15.10 -6.63 0.38
CA GLU A 228 -15.41 -5.34 1.05
C GLU A 228 -16.66 -5.39 1.97
N THR A 229 -17.54 -6.38 1.79
CA THR A 229 -18.74 -6.58 2.60
C THR A 229 -18.56 -7.57 3.77
N SER A 230 -17.33 -8.03 4.03
CA SER A 230 -16.98 -8.71 5.27
C SER A 230 -16.93 -7.71 6.44
N TYR A 231 -17.12 -8.20 7.67
CA TYR A 231 -16.88 -7.39 8.85
C TYR A 231 -15.37 -7.34 9.12
N THR A 232 -14.86 -6.13 9.29
CA THR A 232 -13.48 -5.85 9.69
C THR A 232 -13.49 -5.26 11.10
N LEU A 233 -12.67 -5.83 11.97
CA LEU A 233 -12.45 -5.43 13.34
C LEU A 233 -11.20 -4.55 13.38
N ASN A 234 -11.37 -3.26 13.67
CA ASN A 234 -10.27 -2.36 14.01
C ASN A 234 -9.84 -2.63 15.47
N THR A 235 -8.53 -2.57 15.73
CA THR A 235 -7.91 -2.95 17.01
C THR A 235 -7.76 -1.80 18.01
N ASP A 236 -7.81 -0.53 17.57
CA ASP A 236 -7.57 0.68 18.39
C ASP A 236 -8.47 0.79 19.65
N SER A 237 -9.61 0.08 19.66
CA SER A 237 -10.57 0.04 20.77
C SER A 237 -10.88 -1.39 21.24
N LEU A 238 -9.98 -2.33 20.98
CA LEU A 238 -10.11 -3.72 21.40
C LEU A 238 -9.86 -3.88 22.91
N ASP A 239 -10.39 -4.95 23.49
CA ASP A 239 -9.97 -5.39 24.83
C ASP A 239 -8.53 -5.95 24.75
N TRP A 240 -7.64 -5.46 25.61
CA TRP A 240 -6.21 -5.80 25.59
C TRP A 240 -5.97 -7.31 25.65
N ALA A 241 -6.69 -8.05 26.50
CA ALA A 241 -6.52 -9.50 26.61
C ALA A 241 -6.96 -10.27 25.34
N LEU A 242 -7.79 -9.67 24.48
CA LEU A 242 -8.07 -10.21 23.16
C LEU A 242 -6.98 -9.84 22.15
N TYR A 243 -6.35 -8.67 22.27
CA TYR A 243 -5.20 -8.27 21.46
C TYR A 243 -3.99 -9.18 21.71
N ASP A 244 -3.64 -9.41 22.97
CA ASP A 244 -2.56 -10.31 23.39
C ASP A 244 -2.73 -11.71 22.74
N HIS A 245 -3.95 -12.26 22.78
CA HIS A 245 -4.26 -13.54 22.16
C HIS A 245 -4.27 -13.55 20.62
N LEU A 246 -4.35 -12.39 19.96
CA LEU A 246 -4.15 -12.28 18.52
C LEU A 246 -2.65 -12.24 18.18
N MET A 247 -1.83 -11.57 19.01
CA MET A 247 -0.36 -11.58 18.89
C MET A 247 0.22 -12.97 19.18
N ASP A 248 -0.19 -13.63 20.28
CA ASP A 248 0.12 -15.04 20.60
C ASP A 248 -0.16 -15.96 19.39
N PHE A 249 -1.30 -15.75 18.72
CA PHE A 249 -1.73 -16.56 17.57
C PHE A 249 -0.84 -16.36 16.34
N LEU A 250 -0.27 -15.17 16.15
CA LEU A 250 0.71 -14.89 15.09
C LEU A 250 2.08 -15.49 15.46
N ALA A 251 2.54 -15.30 16.71
CA ALA A 251 3.80 -15.85 17.21
C ALA A 251 3.85 -17.38 17.13
N ASP A 252 2.76 -18.08 17.49
CA ASP A 252 2.58 -19.54 17.34
C ASP A 252 2.79 -20.04 15.89
N ARG A 253 2.67 -19.15 14.89
CA ARG A 253 2.85 -19.44 13.45
C ARG A 253 4.21 -18.99 12.91
N GLY A 254 5.07 -18.42 13.77
CA GLY A 254 6.36 -17.83 13.41
C GLY A 254 6.23 -16.48 12.73
N ILE A 255 5.27 -15.66 13.20
CA ILE A 255 5.14 -14.25 12.89
C ILE A 255 5.27 -13.52 14.23
N ASP A 256 6.52 -13.29 14.60
CA ASP A 256 6.97 -12.68 15.85
C ASP A 256 7.88 -11.49 15.54
N ASN A 257 8.48 -10.89 16.57
CA ASN A 257 9.39 -9.75 16.40
C ASN A 257 10.64 -10.11 15.57
N THR A 258 11.13 -11.36 15.62
CA THR A 258 12.25 -11.81 14.75
C THR A 258 11.82 -11.87 13.27
N PHE A 259 10.62 -12.34 12.98
CA PHE A 259 10.05 -12.28 11.63
C PHE A 259 9.89 -10.83 11.14
N ALA A 260 9.51 -9.90 12.02
CA ALA A 260 9.36 -8.49 11.67
C ALA A 260 10.71 -7.82 11.30
N ASP A 261 11.77 -8.09 12.06
CA ASP A 261 13.13 -7.64 11.74
C ASP A 261 13.62 -8.20 10.38
N GLU A 262 13.49 -9.51 10.18
CA GLU A 262 13.85 -10.14 8.91
C GLU A 262 13.03 -9.60 7.73
N LEU A 263 11.77 -9.21 7.96
CA LEU A 263 10.90 -8.62 6.95
C LEU A 263 11.35 -7.20 6.58
N MET A 264 11.79 -6.38 7.54
CA MET A 264 12.37 -5.06 7.27
C MET A 264 13.68 -5.19 6.47
N GLU A 265 14.58 -6.11 6.83
CA GLU A 265 15.80 -6.39 6.04
C GLU A 265 15.46 -6.86 4.61
N LEU A 266 14.49 -7.76 4.46
CA LEU A 266 14.05 -8.29 3.17
C LEU A 266 13.41 -7.20 2.31
N SER A 267 12.49 -6.41 2.87
CA SER A 267 11.83 -5.33 2.14
C SER A 267 12.83 -4.29 1.70
N THR A 268 13.78 -3.92 2.56
CA THR A 268 14.86 -2.97 2.23
C THR A 268 15.75 -3.48 1.09
N ALA A 269 16.11 -4.77 1.10
CA ALA A 269 16.90 -5.38 0.02
C ALA A 269 16.12 -5.48 -1.31
N ILE A 270 14.80 -5.70 -1.25
CA ILE A 270 13.92 -5.74 -2.44
C ILE A 270 13.72 -4.32 -2.99
N GLU A 271 13.45 -3.33 -2.13
CA GLU A 271 13.28 -1.92 -2.49
C GLU A 271 14.51 -1.43 -3.25
N HIS A 272 15.71 -1.60 -2.69
CA HIS A 272 16.95 -1.15 -3.33
C HIS A 272 17.19 -1.86 -4.67
N GLN A 273 16.81 -3.14 -4.78
CA GLN A 273 16.90 -3.88 -6.04
C GLN A 273 15.92 -3.37 -7.11
N GLU A 274 14.68 -3.05 -6.75
CA GLU A 274 13.69 -2.47 -7.69
C GLU A 274 14.02 -1.01 -8.03
N TYR A 275 14.58 -0.23 -7.10
CA TYR A 275 15.09 1.12 -7.37
C TYR A 275 16.19 1.12 -8.44
N ILE A 276 17.18 0.23 -8.32
CA ILE A 276 18.24 0.06 -9.33
C ILE A 276 17.64 -0.31 -10.70
N LYS A 277 16.66 -1.24 -10.75
CA LYS A 277 15.97 -1.59 -12.00
C LYS A 277 15.19 -0.41 -12.59
N PHE A 278 14.51 0.37 -11.75
CA PHE A 278 13.79 1.57 -12.17
C PHE A 278 14.76 2.59 -12.78
N LEU A 279 15.94 2.81 -12.20
CA LEU A 279 16.97 3.67 -12.80
C LEU A 279 17.49 3.11 -14.14
N GLU A 280 17.67 1.79 -14.27
CA GLU A 280 18.03 1.15 -15.55
C GLU A 280 16.96 1.35 -16.64
N ASP A 281 15.68 1.12 -16.32
CA ASP A 281 14.57 1.30 -17.25
C ASP A 281 14.36 2.77 -17.62
N LEU A 282 14.50 3.68 -16.64
CA LEU A 282 14.48 5.13 -16.86
C LEU A 282 15.64 5.57 -17.76
N GLN A 283 16.84 5.02 -17.56
CA GLN A 283 17.98 5.26 -18.44
C GLN A 283 17.72 4.73 -19.85
N ASN A 284 17.15 3.53 -19.99
CA ASN A 284 16.80 2.94 -21.29
C ASN A 284 15.70 3.71 -22.01
N PHE A 285 14.81 4.39 -21.27
CA PHE A 285 13.79 5.27 -21.80
C PHE A 285 14.34 6.63 -22.27
N VAL A 286 15.32 7.19 -21.55
CA VAL A 286 15.96 8.49 -21.85
C VAL A 286 17.04 8.37 -22.95
N LYS A 287 17.72 7.23 -23.06
CA LYS A 287 18.68 6.95 -24.12
C LYS A 287 17.96 6.50 -25.40
N CYS A 288 18.36 7.02 -26.55
CA CYS A 288 17.94 6.43 -27.82
C CYS A 288 18.85 5.27 -28.22
N ASN A 289 18.21 4.17 -28.62
CA ASN A 289 18.79 2.99 -29.26
C ASN A 289 18.69 3.09 -30.79
#